data_AF-A0A7Y8ITI2-F1
#
_entry.id   AF-A0A7Y8ITI2-F1
#
_cell.length_a   1.000
_cell.length_b   1.000
_cell.length_c   1.000
_cell.angle_alpha   90.00
_cell.angle_beta   90.00
_cell.angle_gamma   90.00
#
_symmetry.space_group_name_H-M   'P 1'
#
loop_
_entity.id
_entity.type
_entity.pdbx_description
1 polymer ?
#
loop_
_entity_poly.entity_id
_entity_poly.type
_entity_poly.pdbx_seq_one_letter_code
_entity_poly.pdbx_strand_id
1 'polypeptide(L)'
;MGQDGIQDIGDEAANIYNKQVLLSLNENERTRLQEVDESLDRIENGTYGICEECGEPIGIKRLEVRPVAKYCVPCKTKLEKGK
;
A
#
# COMPACT_ATOMS: atom_id res chain seq x y z
N MET A 1 15.71 -1.68 -42.38
CA MET A 1 15.34 -0.30 -41.95
C MET A 1 15.78 -0.18 -40.50
N GLY A 2 16.74 0.71 -40.24
CA GLY A 2 17.53 0.74 -39.02
C GLY A 2 16.75 1.16 -37.78
N GLN A 3 16.86 0.35 -36.73
CA GLN A 3 16.66 0.78 -35.35
C GLN A 3 18.00 0.73 -34.62
N ASP A 4 19.05 1.27 -35.23
CA ASP A 4 20.30 1.56 -34.52
C ASP A 4 20.38 3.08 -34.36
N GLY A 5 19.36 3.64 -33.70
CA GLY A 5 19.50 4.95 -33.09
C GLY A 5 20.38 4.76 -31.86
N ILE A 6 21.57 5.37 -31.86
CA ILE A 6 22.46 5.36 -30.69
C ILE A 6 21.64 5.91 -29.52
N GLN A 7 21.33 5.04 -28.56
CA GLN A 7 20.60 5.40 -27.36
C GLN A 7 21.44 6.46 -26.63
N ASP A 8 20.96 7.71 -26.60
CA ASP A 8 21.69 8.77 -25.94
C ASP A 8 21.42 8.74 -24.42
N ILE A 9 22.18 9.54 -23.68
CA ILE A 9 22.09 9.61 -22.22
C ILE A 9 20.68 10.07 -21.78
N GLY A 10 19.99 10.86 -22.61
CA GLY A 10 18.61 11.29 -22.37
C GLY A 10 17.60 10.15 -22.52
N ASP A 11 17.73 9.36 -23.57
CA ASP A 11 16.92 8.16 -23.80
C ASP A 11 17.11 7.13 -22.69
N GLU A 12 18.37 6.92 -22.24
CA GLU A 12 18.68 6.04 -21.13
C GLU A 12 18.06 6.55 -19.82
N ALA A 13 18.21 7.85 -19.52
CA ALA A 13 17.63 8.46 -18.32
C ALA A 13 16.10 8.35 -18.29
N ALA A 14 15.44 8.58 -19.43
CA ALA A 14 13.98 8.43 -19.55
C ALA A 14 13.54 6.98 -19.30
N ASN A 15 14.26 6.01 -19.85
CA ASN A 15 13.96 4.59 -19.64
C ASN A 15 14.16 4.15 -18.19
N ILE A 16 15.23 4.62 -17.53
CA ILE A 16 15.47 4.35 -16.10
C ILE A 16 14.34 4.92 -15.25
N TYR A 17 13.95 6.18 -15.50
CA TYR A 17 12.85 6.80 -14.77
C TYR A 17 11.53 6.04 -14.95
N ASN A 18 11.18 5.68 -16.19
CA ASN A 18 9.98 4.90 -16.48
C ASN A 18 10.01 3.55 -15.74
N LYS A 19 11.16 2.87 -15.74
CA LYS A 19 11.33 1.61 -15.00
C LYS A 19 11.14 1.81 -13.50
N GLN A 20 11.69 2.87 -12.91
CA GLN A 20 11.52 3.16 -11.48
C GLN A 20 10.05 3.38 -11.13
N VAL A 21 9.31 4.16 -11.93
CA VAL A 21 7.88 4.39 -11.74
C VAL A 21 7.11 3.06 -11.76
N LEU A 22 7.38 2.21 -12.75
CA LEU A 22 6.73 0.89 -12.87
C LEU A 22 7.02 -0.01 -11.66
N LEU A 23 8.26 0.00 -11.16
CA LEU A 23 8.65 -0.77 -9.97
C LEU A 23 7.87 -0.29 -8.73
N SER A 24 7.82 1.02 -8.49
CA SER A 24 7.08 1.57 -7.35
C SER A 24 5.58 1.28 -7.42
N LEU A 25 4.98 1.28 -8.62
CA LEU A 25 3.59 0.88 -8.80
C LEU A 25 3.38 -0.59 -8.44
N ASN A 26 4.28 -1.47 -8.89
CA ASN A 26 4.20 -2.90 -8.57
C ASN A 26 4.36 -3.17 -7.07
N GLU A 27 5.28 -2.48 -6.40
CA GLU A 27 5.47 -2.58 -4.95
C GLU A 27 4.22 -2.15 -4.18
N ASN A 28 3.56 -1.08 -4.60
CA ASN A 28 2.30 -0.62 -4.02
C ASN A 28 1.17 -1.64 -4.21
N GLU A 29 1.07 -2.26 -5.39
CA GLU A 29 0.07 -3.32 -5.65
C GLU A 29 0.32 -4.56 -4.79
N ARG A 30 1.58 -5.00 -4.66
CA ARG A 30 1.95 -6.12 -3.78
C ARG A 30 1.60 -5.83 -2.33
N THR A 31 1.88 -4.62 -1.86
CA THR A 31 1.52 -4.19 -0.49
C THR A 31 0.00 -4.21 -0.29
N ARG A 32 -0.78 -3.76 -1.28
CA ARG A 32 -2.25 -3.82 -1.19
C ARG A 32 -2.79 -5.24 -1.13
N LEU A 33 -2.21 -6.18 -1.90
CA LEU A 33 -2.59 -7.59 -1.84
C LEU A 33 -2.30 -8.16 -0.45
N GLN A 34 -1.12 -7.88 0.10
CA GLN A 34 -0.78 -8.29 1.47
C GLN A 34 -1.73 -7.72 2.52
N GLU A 35 -2.13 -6.44 2.39
CA GLU A 35 -3.13 -5.83 3.27
C GLU A 35 -4.49 -6.55 3.20
N VAL A 36 -4.88 -7.06 2.02
CA VAL A 36 -6.11 -7.84 1.83
C VAL A 36 -5.98 -9.22 2.47
N ASP A 37 -4.90 -9.94 2.18
CA ASP A 37 -4.66 -11.29 2.73
C ASP A 37 -4.68 -11.26 4.26
N GLU A 38 -3.99 -10.29 4.87
CA GLU A 38 -3.99 -10.13 6.32
C GLU A 38 -5.37 -9.77 6.88
N SER A 39 -6.17 -9.02 6.14
CA SER A 39 -7.55 -8.71 6.55
C SER A 39 -8.42 -9.97 6.54
N LEU A 40 -8.22 -10.85 5.55
CA LEU A 40 -8.90 -12.16 5.49
C LEU A 40 -8.48 -13.04 6.66
N ASP A 41 -7.17 -13.16 6.94
CA ASP A 41 -6.66 -13.91 8.08
C ASP A 41 -7.27 -13.42 9.40
N ARG A 42 -7.46 -12.11 9.55
CA ARG A 42 -8.08 -11.52 10.74
C ARG A 42 -9.58 -11.81 10.84
N ILE A 43 -10.28 -11.94 9.71
CA ILE A 43 -11.68 -12.39 9.70
C ILE A 43 -11.75 -13.83 10.20
N GLU A 44 -10.87 -14.71 9.70
CA GLU A 44 -10.80 -16.11 10.14
C GLU A 44 -10.48 -16.24 11.62
N ASN A 45 -9.57 -15.40 12.12
CA ASN A 45 -9.20 -15.36 13.54
C ASN A 45 -10.20 -14.60 14.44
N GLY A 46 -11.26 -14.01 13.88
CA GLY A 46 -12.28 -13.25 14.63
C GLY A 46 -11.79 -11.91 15.19
N THR A 47 -10.67 -11.38 14.70
CA THR A 47 -10.06 -10.10 15.14
C THR A 47 -10.23 -8.97 14.13
N TYR A 48 -10.97 -9.21 13.05
CA TYR A 48 -11.31 -8.19 12.07
C TYR A 48 -12.12 -7.05 12.70
N GLY A 49 -11.77 -5.82 12.35
CA GLY A 49 -12.41 -4.63 12.90
C GLY A 49 -11.97 -4.25 14.32
N ILE A 50 -10.92 -4.86 14.86
CA ILE A 50 -10.32 -4.47 16.14
C ILE A 50 -9.01 -3.71 15.89
N CYS A 51 -8.77 -2.60 16.60
CA CYS A 51 -7.53 -1.83 16.44
C CYS A 51 -6.33 -2.62 16.99
N GLU A 52 -5.29 -2.80 16.20
CA GLU A 52 -4.06 -3.51 16.63
C GLU A 52 -3.26 -2.77 17.71
N GLU A 53 -3.42 -1.45 17.81
CA GLU A 53 -2.66 -0.63 18.76
C GLU A 53 -3.35 -0.56 20.14
N CYS A 54 -4.68 -0.39 20.17
CA CYS A 54 -5.41 -0.14 21.41
C CYS A 54 -6.47 -1.19 21.77
N GLY A 55 -6.71 -2.17 20.90
CA GLY A 55 -7.71 -3.23 21.12
C GLY A 55 -9.17 -2.77 20.98
N GLU A 56 -9.43 -1.50 20.72
CA GLU A 56 -10.79 -0.96 20.58
C GLU A 56 -11.38 -1.22 19.17
N PRO A 57 -12.71 -1.30 19.04
CA PRO A 57 -13.36 -1.46 17.74
C PRO A 57 -13.03 -0.32 16.77
N ILE A 58 -12.74 -0.68 15.53
CA ILE A 58 -12.58 0.25 14.40
C ILE A 58 -13.98 0.66 13.93
N GLY A 59 -14.21 1.97 13.80
CA GLY A 59 -15.50 2.49 13.39
C GLY A 59 -15.97 1.91 12.05
N ILE A 60 -17.22 1.44 12.00
CA ILE A 60 -17.79 0.75 10.83
C ILE A 60 -17.63 1.58 9.54
N LYS A 61 -17.95 2.88 9.59
CA LYS A 61 -17.78 3.80 8.45
C LYS A 61 -16.36 3.83 7.87
N ARG A 62 -15.35 3.58 8.70
CA ARG A 62 -13.94 3.51 8.26
C ARG A 62 -13.67 2.19 7.55
N LEU A 63 -14.22 1.08 8.04
CA LEU A 63 -14.09 -0.23 7.39
C LEU A 63 -14.88 -0.30 6.08
N GLU A 64 -16.02 0.39 5.99
CA GLU A 64 -16.79 0.50 4.73
C GLU A 64 -15.99 1.22 3.64
N VAL A 65 -15.24 2.26 4.01
CA VAL A 65 -14.40 3.04 3.07
C VAL A 65 -13.05 2.37 2.83
N ARG A 66 -12.45 1.79 3.88
CA ARG A 66 -11.15 1.11 3.85
C ARG A 66 -11.22 -0.20 4.67
N PRO A 67 -11.62 -1.32 4.04
CA PRO A 67 -11.76 -2.61 4.72
C PRO A 67 -10.46 -3.12 5.35
N VAL A 68 -9.32 -2.80 4.72
CA VAL A 68 -7.99 -3.22 5.19
C VAL A 68 -7.41 -2.36 6.32
N ALA A 69 -8.25 -1.56 6.99
CA ALA A 69 -7.79 -0.67 8.06
C ALA A 69 -7.45 -1.46 9.33
N LYS A 70 -6.17 -1.45 9.73
CA LYS A 70 -5.68 -2.11 10.96
C LYS A 70 -5.82 -1.30 12.25
N TYR A 71 -5.96 0.02 12.10
CA TYR A 71 -5.97 0.97 13.22
C TYR A 71 -7.22 1.85 13.18
N CYS A 72 -7.74 2.19 14.37
CA CYS A 72 -8.74 3.23 14.55
C CYS A 72 -8.16 4.61 14.17
N VAL A 73 -9.04 5.60 13.95
CA VAL A 73 -8.62 6.96 13.54
C VAL A 73 -7.62 7.58 14.54
N PRO A 74 -7.87 7.58 15.86
CA PRO A 74 -6.95 8.17 16.83
C PRO A 74 -5.54 7.54 16.79
N CYS A 75 -5.45 6.21 16.79
CA CYS A 75 -4.17 5.51 16.72
C CYS A 75 -3.46 5.77 15.39
N LYS A 76 -4.19 5.75 14.26
CA LYS A 76 -3.60 6.06 12.96
C LYS A 76 -3.02 7.48 12.91
N THR A 77 -3.76 8.47 13.40
CA THR A 77 -3.29 9.86 13.47
C THR A 77 -2.06 10.00 14.38
N LYS A 78 -1.99 9.25 15.49
CA LYS A 78 -0.81 9.23 16.36
C LYS A 78 0.41 8.66 15.64
N LEU A 79 0.26 7.55 14.91
CA LEU A 79 1.33 6.95 14.12
C LEU A 79 1.86 7.90 13.02
N GLU A 80 0.97 8.61 12.35
CA GLU A 80 1.36 9.55 11.27
C GLU A 80 2.09 10.79 11.80
N LYS A 81 1.74 11.26 13.01
CA LYS A 81 2.44 12.38 13.66
C LYS A 81 3.79 12.01 14.27
N GLY A 82 4.01 10.72 14.55
CA GLY A 82 5.27 10.19 15.06
C GLY A 82 6.26 9.81 13.96
N LYS A 83 5.90 10.03 12.69
CA LYS A 83 6.73 9.79 11.51
C LYS A 83 7.33 11.09 11.00
#